data_AF-A0A4Q2J4C5-F1
#
_entry.id   AF-A0A4Q2J4C5-F1
#
_cell.length_a   1.000
_cell.length_b   1.000
_cell.length_c   1.000
_cell.angle_alpha   90.00
_cell.angle_beta   90.00
_cell.angle_gamma   90.00
#
_symmetry.space_group_name_H-M   'P 1'
#
loop_
_entity.id
_entity.type
_entity.pdbx_description
1 polymer ?
#
loop_
_entity_poly.entity_id
_entity_poly.type
_entity_poly.pdbx_seq_one_letter_code
_entity_poly.pdbx_strand_id
1 'polypeptide(L)'
;MVDQKYDDMMAHYFADLKEQSSKRLAEAGDLIAKFTTIAASKGLILSADSFEYIQTTGIVAKAQNIARTLLGPIRAERDGLLPFNEIASRFPPSPHYEGCFAGPDFILMAHPCYRRGMHPINNWAPRFIDLFWRFDGPGIERYIALDEDRVRIDVDGPGYFEGDTWHGAPFNEDIQNIKSGIVKLRPPLDLESRHVSFFFADAYCVDIKWSESDGIKSFQALEIKTEKISIEIGGQSYFPARYLHAEFDLAANCFRHFDGAIQYFTEEEYFQRRDADFNMTMKNHAHVKASSSKVFKINGPLKTEDWVELCCHFYTANPLTFEYFSGEYPKHVVETLAKIRNHASKLDGE
;
A
#
# COMPACT_ATOMS: atom_id res chain seq x y z
N MET A 1 24.59 -27.25 -1.90
CA MET A 1 24.47 -27.51 -3.36
C MET A 1 23.18 -26.91 -3.94
N VAL A 2 22.02 -27.03 -3.28
CA VAL A 2 20.78 -26.36 -3.71
C VAL A 2 20.87 -24.84 -3.57
N ASP A 3 21.42 -24.34 -2.46
CA ASP A 3 21.59 -22.89 -2.23
C ASP A 3 22.55 -22.24 -3.22
N GLN A 4 23.71 -22.85 -3.49
CA GLN A 4 24.66 -22.34 -4.49
C GLN A 4 24.03 -22.22 -5.89
N LYS A 5 23.22 -23.21 -6.30
CA LYS A 5 22.54 -23.17 -7.60
C LYS A 5 21.46 -22.07 -7.64
N TYR A 6 20.80 -21.83 -6.51
CA TYR A 6 19.84 -20.73 -6.38
C TYR A 6 20.54 -19.37 -6.43
N ASP A 7 21.65 -19.21 -5.70
CA ASP A 7 22.45 -17.98 -5.68
C ASP A 7 23.01 -17.66 -7.07
N ASP A 8 23.55 -18.67 -7.78
CA ASP A 8 24.06 -18.51 -9.14
C ASP A 8 22.92 -18.11 -10.11
N MET A 9 21.74 -18.73 -9.98
CA MET A 9 20.56 -18.39 -10.78
C MET A 9 20.08 -16.96 -10.51
N MET A 10 20.04 -16.54 -9.25
CA MET A 10 19.67 -15.17 -8.87
C MET A 10 20.69 -14.15 -9.36
N ALA A 11 21.98 -14.46 -9.28
CA ALA A 11 23.04 -13.60 -9.80
C ALA A 11 22.91 -13.40 -11.32
N HIS A 12 22.66 -14.46 -12.08
CA HIS A 12 22.37 -14.38 -13.51
C HIS A 12 21.13 -13.54 -13.79
N TYR A 13 20.04 -13.76 -13.06
CA TYR A 13 18.82 -12.97 -13.19
C TYR A 13 19.06 -11.47 -12.98
N PHE A 14 19.82 -11.09 -11.94
CA PHE A 14 20.14 -9.67 -11.70
C PHE A 14 21.06 -9.08 -12.78
N ALA A 15 21.99 -9.87 -13.33
CA ALA A 15 22.84 -9.45 -14.44
C ALA A 15 22.00 -9.17 -15.70
N ASP A 16 21.08 -10.08 -16.04
CA ASP A 16 20.18 -9.94 -17.18
C ASP A 16 19.27 -8.70 -17.03
N LEU A 17 18.74 -8.46 -15.83
CA LEU A 17 17.96 -7.25 -15.52
C LEU A 17 18.77 -5.97 -15.75
N LYS A 18 20.04 -5.96 -15.34
CA LYS A 18 20.92 -4.81 -15.51
C LYS A 18 21.23 -4.55 -16.99
N GLU A 19 21.52 -5.61 -17.75
CA GLU A 19 21.75 -5.52 -19.19
C GLU A 19 20.50 -5.00 -19.91
N GLN A 20 19.33 -5.56 -19.59
CA GLN A 20 18.05 -5.11 -20.15
C GLN A 20 17.80 -3.63 -19.83
N SER A 21 18.05 -3.21 -18.58
CA SER A 21 17.89 -1.82 -18.16
C SER A 21 18.80 -0.88 -18.96
N SER A 22 20.08 -1.21 -19.10
CA SER A 22 21.02 -0.42 -19.91
C SER A 22 20.60 -0.32 -21.38
N LYS A 23 20.12 -1.43 -21.97
CA LYS A 23 19.63 -1.46 -23.34
C LYS A 23 18.39 -0.56 -23.51
N ARG A 24 17.41 -0.68 -22.62
CA ARG A 24 16.18 0.13 -22.67
C ARG A 24 16.45 1.62 -22.50
N LEU A 25 17.36 1.99 -21.61
CA LEU A 25 17.76 3.40 -21.43
C LEU A 25 18.48 3.94 -22.68
N ALA A 26 19.33 3.15 -23.32
CA ALA A 26 19.99 3.53 -24.58
C ALA A 26 18.97 3.73 -25.72
N GLU A 27 17.98 2.84 -25.84
CA GLU A 27 16.87 2.97 -26.80
C GLU A 27 16.01 4.22 -26.53
N ALA A 28 15.91 4.66 -25.27
CA ALA A 28 15.13 5.81 -24.84
C ALA A 28 15.90 7.15 -24.85
N GLY A 29 17.07 7.22 -25.50
CA GLY A 29 17.95 8.40 -25.45
C GLY A 29 17.27 9.73 -25.83
N ASP A 30 16.51 9.75 -26.93
CA ASP A 30 15.81 10.95 -27.39
C ASP A 30 14.71 11.39 -26.41
N LEU A 31 14.00 10.41 -25.83
CA LEU A 31 12.97 10.65 -24.81
C LEU A 31 13.58 11.26 -23.55
N ILE A 32 14.70 10.70 -23.08
CA ILE A 32 15.45 11.19 -21.91
C ILE A 32 15.94 12.61 -22.16
N ALA A 33 16.49 12.90 -23.35
CA ALA A 33 16.97 14.24 -23.71
C ALA A 33 15.82 15.27 -23.75
N LYS A 34 14.69 14.91 -24.36
CA LYS A 34 13.48 15.74 -24.39
C LYS A 34 13.00 16.04 -22.96
N PHE A 35 12.84 15.00 -22.13
CA PHE A 35 12.38 15.17 -20.76
C PHE A 35 13.35 15.97 -19.89
N THR A 36 14.67 15.78 -20.07
CA THR A 36 15.69 16.57 -19.37
C THR A 36 15.55 18.07 -19.66
N THR A 37 15.21 18.43 -20.90
CA THR A 37 14.96 19.83 -21.28
C THR A 37 13.72 20.39 -20.57
N ILE A 38 12.65 19.59 -20.48
CA ILE A 38 11.42 19.95 -19.76
C ILE A 38 11.72 20.15 -18.27
N ALA A 39 12.43 19.21 -17.65
CA ALA A 39 12.83 19.28 -16.25
C ALA A 39 13.70 20.52 -15.97
N ALA A 40 14.68 20.81 -16.83
CA ALA A 40 15.54 21.99 -16.73
C ALA A 40 14.73 23.31 -16.81
N SER A 41 13.69 23.36 -17.65
CA SER A 41 12.80 24.54 -17.73
C SER A 41 12.03 24.81 -16.42
N LYS A 42 11.94 23.81 -15.54
CA LYS A 42 11.32 23.89 -14.21
C LYS A 42 12.35 23.98 -13.07
N GLY A 43 13.64 24.11 -13.40
CA GLY A 43 14.73 24.23 -12.42
C GLY A 43 15.26 22.91 -11.89
N LEU A 44 14.92 21.77 -12.50
CA LEU A 44 15.45 20.45 -12.13
C LEU A 44 16.65 20.10 -13.02
N ILE A 45 17.75 19.71 -12.39
CA ILE A 45 18.95 19.23 -13.09
C ILE A 45 18.99 17.70 -12.95
N LEU A 46 18.86 17.00 -14.07
CA LEU A 46 18.89 15.54 -14.14
C LEU A 46 20.18 15.09 -14.83
N SER A 47 20.82 14.07 -14.29
CA SER A 47 21.98 13.41 -14.89
C SER A 47 21.59 12.06 -15.49
N ALA A 48 22.52 11.35 -16.13
CA ALA A 48 22.27 9.98 -16.61
C ALA A 48 21.81 9.05 -15.47
N ASP A 49 22.35 9.21 -14.26
CA ASP A 49 22.00 8.40 -13.08
C ASP A 49 20.62 8.72 -12.51
N SER A 50 20.00 9.82 -12.95
CA SER A 50 18.61 10.15 -12.62
C SER A 50 17.61 9.24 -13.34
N PHE A 51 18.02 8.44 -14.32
CA PHE A 51 17.12 7.61 -15.10
C PHE A 51 17.33 6.13 -14.82
N GLU A 52 16.23 5.40 -14.71
CA GLU A 52 16.24 3.95 -14.58
C GLU A 52 15.12 3.32 -15.41
N TYR A 53 15.37 2.12 -15.91
CA TYR A 53 14.29 1.28 -16.43
C TYR A 53 13.85 0.30 -15.35
N ILE A 54 12.56 0.31 -15.05
CA ILE A 54 11.91 -0.64 -14.16
C ILE A 54 10.93 -1.45 -15.00
N GLN A 55 11.08 -2.76 -15.06
CA GLN A 55 10.24 -3.63 -15.90
C GLN A 55 8.73 -3.45 -15.67
N THR A 56 8.30 -3.22 -14.43
CA THR A 56 6.89 -3.04 -14.06
C THR A 56 6.35 -1.63 -14.32
N THR A 57 7.23 -0.64 -14.52
CA THR A 57 6.85 0.77 -14.56
C THR A 57 7.21 1.46 -15.87
N GLY A 58 8.34 1.13 -16.50
CA GLY A 58 8.84 1.79 -17.71
C GLY A 58 10.13 2.56 -17.46
N ILE A 59 10.31 3.66 -18.19
CA ILE A 59 11.45 4.57 -18.04
C ILE A 59 11.08 5.61 -16.98
N VAL A 60 11.82 5.62 -15.88
CA VAL A 60 11.55 6.45 -14.70
C VAL A 60 12.65 7.47 -14.53
N ALA A 61 12.26 8.72 -14.32
CA ALA A 61 13.14 9.80 -13.88
C ALA A 61 13.03 9.98 -12.37
N LYS A 62 14.18 10.12 -11.71
CA LYS A 62 14.33 10.24 -10.26
C LYS A 62 15.05 11.53 -9.90
N ALA A 63 14.42 12.32 -9.04
CA ALA A 63 15.05 13.42 -8.33
C ALA A 63 14.15 13.81 -7.16
N GLN A 64 14.75 14.37 -6.12
CA GLN A 64 13.99 14.80 -4.94
C GLN A 64 12.88 15.78 -5.34
N ASN A 65 11.64 15.48 -4.96
CA ASN A 65 10.44 16.27 -5.26
C ASN A 65 10.19 16.54 -6.76
N ILE A 66 10.68 15.68 -7.67
CA ILE A 66 10.48 15.84 -9.12
C ILE A 66 9.00 15.95 -9.48
N ALA A 67 8.14 15.10 -8.91
CA ALA A 67 6.73 15.07 -9.24
C ALA A 67 6.03 16.38 -8.80
N ARG A 68 6.33 16.87 -7.60
CA ARG A 68 5.82 18.15 -7.07
C ARG A 68 6.26 19.34 -7.92
N THR A 69 7.54 19.36 -8.28
CA THR A 69 8.13 20.44 -9.07
C THR A 69 7.51 20.51 -10.46
N LEU A 70 7.27 19.37 -11.10
CA LEU A 70 6.68 19.29 -12.43
C LEU A 70 5.17 19.53 -12.44
N LEU A 71 4.43 19.03 -11.43
CA LEU A 71 2.99 19.25 -11.26
C LEU A 71 2.65 20.73 -11.02
N GLY A 72 3.61 21.50 -10.50
CA GLY A 72 3.45 22.90 -10.14
C GLY A 72 2.67 23.08 -8.84
N PRO A 73 2.34 24.33 -8.46
CA PRO A 73 1.77 24.62 -7.15
C PRO A 73 0.38 23.99 -7.02
N ILE A 74 0.25 23.08 -6.06
CA ILE A 74 -1.01 22.59 -5.50
C ILE A 74 -0.87 22.68 -3.99
N ARG A 75 -1.89 23.21 -3.32
CA ARG A 75 -1.86 23.34 -1.87
C ARG A 75 -1.96 21.94 -1.25
N ALA A 76 -0.87 21.50 -0.62
CA ALA A 76 -0.89 20.31 0.20
C ALA A 76 -1.64 20.57 1.51
N GLU A 77 -2.30 19.54 2.02
CA GLU A 77 -2.80 19.50 3.38
C GLU A 77 -1.65 19.40 4.39
N ARG A 78 -1.94 19.65 5.67
CA ARG A 78 -0.92 19.56 6.75
C ARG A 78 -0.24 18.18 6.84
N ASP A 79 -0.94 17.15 6.39
CA ASP A 79 -0.48 15.76 6.34
C ASP A 79 0.28 15.42 5.05
N GLY A 80 0.58 16.42 4.21
CA GLY A 80 1.31 16.25 2.95
C GLY A 80 0.45 15.77 1.78
N LEU A 81 -0.80 15.33 2.03
CA LEU A 81 -1.67 14.83 0.99
C LEU A 81 -2.11 15.93 0.01
N LEU A 82 -2.36 15.53 -1.22
CA LEU A 82 -2.85 16.40 -2.29
C LEU A 82 -4.33 16.15 -2.56
N PRO A 83 -5.13 17.21 -2.82
CA PRO A 83 -6.50 17.04 -3.27
C PRO A 83 -6.53 16.28 -4.60
N PHE A 84 -7.23 15.14 -4.62
CA PHE A 84 -7.29 14.25 -5.78
C PHE A 84 -7.84 14.98 -7.02
N ASN A 85 -8.94 15.72 -6.85
CA ASN A 85 -9.59 16.44 -7.94
C ASN A 85 -8.69 17.53 -8.54
N GLU A 86 -7.84 18.19 -7.75
CA GLU A 86 -6.89 19.17 -8.27
C GLU A 86 -5.80 18.51 -9.13
N ILE A 87 -5.27 17.34 -8.71
CA ILE A 87 -4.34 16.57 -9.53
C ILE A 87 -5.03 16.11 -10.82
N ALA A 88 -6.20 15.49 -10.69
CA ALA A 88 -6.98 14.93 -11.80
C ALA A 88 -7.36 15.97 -12.86
N SER A 89 -7.55 17.24 -12.45
CA SER A 89 -7.83 18.33 -13.38
C SER A 89 -6.65 18.70 -14.30
N ARG A 90 -5.41 18.42 -13.87
CA ARG A 90 -4.18 18.71 -14.61
C ARG A 90 -3.63 17.47 -15.31
N PHE A 91 -3.69 16.33 -14.61
CA PHE A 91 -3.26 15.02 -15.07
C PHE A 91 -4.42 14.07 -14.82
N PRO A 92 -5.25 13.76 -15.82
CA PRO A 92 -6.36 12.84 -15.62
C PRO A 92 -5.85 11.44 -15.22
N PRO A 93 -6.60 10.71 -14.38
CA PRO A 93 -6.34 9.30 -14.14
C PRO A 93 -6.15 8.50 -15.43
N SER A 94 -5.10 7.70 -15.52
CA SER A 94 -4.88 6.84 -16.67
C SER A 94 -5.93 5.72 -16.70
N PRO A 95 -6.65 5.51 -17.82
CA PRO A 95 -7.57 4.38 -17.94
C PRO A 95 -6.83 3.04 -18.14
N HIS A 96 -5.54 3.08 -18.50
CA HIS A 96 -4.74 1.89 -18.82
C HIS A 96 -3.72 1.54 -17.73
N TYR A 97 -3.40 2.49 -16.84
CA TYR A 97 -2.38 2.34 -15.82
C TYR A 97 -2.97 2.69 -14.46
N GLU A 98 -3.26 1.67 -13.66
CA GLU A 98 -3.65 1.85 -12.25
C GLU A 98 -2.58 2.69 -11.53
N GLY A 99 -2.98 3.52 -10.58
CA GLY A 99 -2.04 4.35 -9.80
C GLY A 99 -1.31 5.42 -10.58
N CYS A 100 -1.69 5.67 -11.83
CA CYS A 100 -1.04 6.66 -12.67
C CYS A 100 -2.01 7.79 -13.05
N PHE A 101 -1.49 9.00 -13.10
CA PHE A 101 -2.14 10.13 -13.75
C PHE A 101 -1.36 10.47 -15.02
N ALA A 102 -2.04 10.39 -16.17
CA ALA A 102 -1.43 10.53 -17.48
C ALA A 102 -1.31 12.01 -17.85
N GLY A 103 -0.08 12.49 -18.02
CA GLY A 103 0.24 13.79 -18.59
C GLY A 103 0.78 13.66 -20.01
N PRO A 104 0.97 14.78 -20.71
CA PRO A 104 1.44 14.78 -22.10
C PRO A 104 2.91 14.36 -22.24
N ASP A 105 3.76 14.73 -21.28
CA ASP A 105 5.21 14.48 -21.34
C ASP A 105 5.72 13.53 -20.26
N PHE A 106 4.90 13.26 -19.24
CA PHE A 106 5.23 12.35 -18.16
C PHE A 106 3.97 11.89 -17.43
N ILE A 107 4.12 10.83 -16.64
CA ILE A 107 3.09 10.21 -15.83
C ILE A 107 3.47 10.39 -14.35
N LEU A 108 2.53 10.96 -13.59
CA LEU A 108 2.60 10.98 -12.13
C LEU A 108 2.11 9.64 -11.59
N MET A 109 2.72 9.17 -10.51
CA MET A 109 2.38 7.91 -9.87
C MET A 109 1.89 8.15 -8.45
N ALA A 110 0.97 7.32 -7.99
CA ALA A 110 0.58 7.24 -6.57
C ALA A 110 1.77 6.80 -5.71
N HIS A 111 1.69 7.02 -4.41
CA HIS A 111 2.79 6.69 -3.50
C HIS A 111 3.19 5.19 -3.56
N PRO A 112 4.49 4.82 -3.48
CA PRO A 112 4.96 3.43 -3.61
C PRO A 112 4.38 2.44 -2.59
N CYS A 113 3.84 2.92 -1.47
CA CYS A 113 3.20 2.09 -0.45
C CYS A 113 2.03 1.24 -0.98
N TYR A 114 1.40 1.67 -2.08
CA TYR A 114 0.32 0.94 -2.72
C TYR A 114 0.80 -0.20 -3.59
N ARG A 115 2.11 -0.32 -3.84
CA ARG A 115 2.70 -1.45 -4.57
C ARG A 115 2.77 -2.69 -3.68
N ARG A 116 2.86 -3.88 -4.29
CA ARG A 116 3.03 -5.13 -3.54
C ARG A 116 4.28 -5.07 -2.66
N GLY A 117 4.13 -5.46 -1.39
CA GLY A 117 5.20 -5.36 -0.41
C GLY A 117 5.69 -3.93 -0.13
N MET A 118 4.93 -2.91 -0.56
CA MET A 118 5.31 -1.48 -0.49
C MET A 118 6.62 -1.15 -1.21
N HIS A 119 7.08 -2.02 -2.11
CA HIS A 119 8.38 -1.86 -2.76
C HIS A 119 8.27 -1.06 -4.07
N PRO A 120 9.14 -0.06 -4.31
CA PRO A 120 9.06 0.84 -5.46
C PRO A 120 9.15 0.19 -6.84
N ILE A 121 9.73 -1.01 -6.94
CA ILE A 121 9.90 -1.76 -8.20
C ILE A 121 8.75 -2.71 -8.51
N ASN A 122 7.89 -3.00 -7.53
CA ASN A 122 6.79 -3.93 -7.72
C ASN A 122 5.61 -3.24 -8.40
N ASN A 123 4.69 -4.03 -8.96
CA ASN A 123 3.45 -3.47 -9.48
C ASN A 123 2.49 -3.06 -8.34
N TRP A 124 1.45 -2.32 -8.70
CA TRP A 124 0.37 -1.92 -7.80
C TRP A 124 -0.32 -3.11 -7.16
N ALA A 125 -0.70 -2.99 -5.89
CA ALA A 125 -1.70 -3.86 -5.29
C ALA A 125 -3.05 -3.46 -5.92
N PRO A 126 -3.59 -4.29 -6.83
CA PRO A 126 -4.28 -3.81 -8.02
C PRO A 126 -5.61 -3.07 -7.76
N ARG A 127 -6.23 -3.25 -6.58
CA ARG A 127 -7.61 -2.80 -6.38
C ARG A 127 -7.81 -1.58 -5.51
N PHE A 128 -6.99 -1.33 -4.50
CA PHE A 128 -7.26 -0.20 -3.59
C PHE A 128 -7.26 1.13 -4.33
N ILE A 129 -6.21 1.40 -5.11
CA ILE A 129 -6.10 2.64 -5.87
C ILE A 129 -7.22 2.74 -6.92
N ASP A 130 -7.49 1.67 -7.66
CA ASP A 130 -8.52 1.68 -8.72
C ASP A 130 -9.89 2.05 -8.13
N LEU A 131 -10.26 1.43 -7.00
CA LEU A 131 -11.47 1.77 -6.25
C LEU A 131 -11.45 3.21 -5.77
N PHE A 132 -10.35 3.64 -5.15
CA PHE A 132 -10.20 5.01 -4.65
C PHE A 132 -10.29 6.07 -5.77
N TRP A 133 -9.77 5.80 -6.97
CA TRP A 133 -9.87 6.67 -8.15
C TRP A 133 -11.29 6.78 -8.69
N ARG A 134 -11.99 5.65 -8.79
CA ARG A 134 -13.36 5.59 -9.31
C ARG A 134 -14.39 6.08 -8.30
N PHE A 135 -14.04 6.09 -7.02
CA PHE A 135 -14.92 6.51 -5.96
C PHE A 135 -15.28 7.98 -6.10
N ASP A 136 -16.57 8.28 -6.28
CA ASP A 136 -17.08 9.64 -6.36
C ASP A 136 -18.44 9.70 -5.67
N GLY A 137 -18.76 10.85 -5.06
CA GLY A 137 -19.98 11.00 -4.29
C GLY A 137 -20.22 12.44 -3.82
N PRO A 138 -21.49 12.83 -3.64
CA PRO A 138 -21.81 14.18 -3.19
C PRO A 138 -21.24 14.44 -1.79
N GLY A 139 -20.49 15.53 -1.65
CA GLY A 139 -19.89 15.94 -0.37
C GLY A 139 -18.63 15.14 0.01
N ILE A 140 -18.10 14.32 -0.90
CA ILE A 140 -16.88 13.54 -0.67
C ILE A 140 -15.66 14.30 -1.18
N GLU A 141 -14.66 14.45 -0.32
CA GLU A 141 -13.35 15.02 -0.64
C GLU A 141 -12.26 13.97 -0.49
N ARG A 142 -11.48 13.77 -1.56
CA ARG A 142 -10.44 12.75 -1.61
C ARG A 142 -9.07 13.41 -1.67
N TYR A 143 -8.13 12.85 -0.92
CA TYR A 143 -6.74 13.26 -0.90
C TYR A 143 -5.82 12.06 -0.98
N ILE A 144 -4.71 12.20 -1.68
CA ILE A 144 -3.78 11.11 -1.96
C ILE A 144 -2.32 11.58 -1.90
N ALA A 145 -1.43 10.69 -1.49
CA ALA A 145 0.01 10.86 -1.62
C ALA A 145 0.48 10.41 -3.01
N LEU A 146 1.38 11.19 -3.60
CA LEU A 146 2.08 10.84 -4.83
C LEU A 146 3.45 10.24 -4.52
N ASP A 147 4.02 9.56 -5.51
CA ASP A 147 5.45 9.31 -5.55
C ASP A 147 6.17 10.63 -5.85
N GLU A 148 6.68 11.29 -4.82
CA GLU A 148 7.20 12.66 -4.97
C GLU A 148 8.54 12.70 -5.71
N ASP A 149 9.30 11.61 -5.62
CA ASP A 149 10.68 11.53 -6.07
C ASP A 149 10.84 10.81 -7.42
N ARG A 150 9.73 10.33 -8.01
CA ARG A 150 9.76 9.61 -9.29
C ARG A 150 8.60 9.99 -10.20
N VAL A 151 8.90 10.10 -11.49
CA VAL A 151 7.89 10.16 -12.56
C VAL A 151 8.26 9.21 -13.68
N ARG A 152 7.25 8.66 -14.35
CA ARG A 152 7.46 7.85 -15.56
C ARG A 152 7.45 8.77 -16.78
N ILE A 153 8.37 8.59 -17.73
CA ILE A 153 8.52 9.51 -18.88
C ILE A 153 8.10 8.88 -20.22
N ASP A 154 8.05 7.56 -20.32
CA ASP A 154 7.56 6.83 -21.50
C ASP A 154 6.04 6.75 -21.49
N VAL A 155 5.36 7.88 -21.76
CA VAL A 155 3.89 8.00 -21.72
C VAL A 155 3.18 6.94 -22.59
N ASP A 156 3.72 6.69 -23.79
CA ASP A 156 3.23 5.70 -24.75
C ASP A 156 3.92 4.33 -24.62
N GLY A 157 4.74 4.15 -23.58
CA GLY A 157 5.45 2.91 -23.34
C GLY A 157 4.51 1.77 -22.91
N PRO A 158 4.98 0.51 -22.91
CA PRO A 158 4.16 -0.62 -22.52
C PRO A 158 3.72 -0.53 -21.05
N GLY A 159 2.52 -1.02 -20.76
CA GLY A 159 2.04 -1.23 -19.40
C GLY A 159 2.31 -2.63 -18.89
N TYR A 160 2.36 -2.76 -17.57
CA TYR A 160 2.24 -4.04 -16.91
C TYR A 160 0.82 -4.18 -16.36
N PHE A 161 0.12 -5.26 -16.71
CA PHE A 161 -1.24 -5.54 -16.25
C PHE A 161 -1.24 -6.78 -15.36
N GLU A 162 -1.80 -6.65 -14.15
CA GLU A 162 -2.06 -7.79 -13.26
C GLU A 162 -3.56 -8.08 -13.21
N GLY A 163 -3.95 -9.29 -13.62
CA GLY A 163 -5.33 -9.77 -13.51
C GLY A 163 -5.71 -10.28 -12.12
N ASP A 164 -4.93 -9.97 -11.08
CA ASP A 164 -5.21 -10.43 -9.72
C ASP A 164 -6.37 -9.60 -9.13
N THR A 165 -7.46 -10.26 -8.73
CA THR A 165 -8.63 -9.60 -8.16
C THR A 165 -8.94 -10.18 -6.80
N TRP A 166 -9.01 -9.28 -5.81
CA TRP A 166 -9.52 -9.54 -4.48
C TRP A 166 -10.93 -8.96 -4.40
N HIS A 167 -11.75 -9.44 -3.46
CA HIS A 167 -13.09 -8.90 -3.22
C HIS A 167 -13.14 -8.33 -1.80
N GLY A 168 -14.03 -7.39 -1.51
CA GLY A 168 -14.35 -7.04 -0.12
C GLY A 168 -15.07 -8.17 0.60
N ALA A 169 -14.92 -8.26 1.92
CA ALA A 169 -15.79 -9.13 2.71
C ALA A 169 -17.23 -8.56 2.68
N PRO A 170 -18.27 -9.41 2.57
CA PRO A 170 -19.62 -8.94 2.85
C PRO A 170 -19.67 -8.52 4.32
N PHE A 171 -20.16 -7.32 4.58
CA PHE A 171 -20.34 -6.80 5.93
C PHE A 171 -21.67 -6.08 6.01
N ASN A 172 -22.53 -6.56 6.91
CA ASN A 172 -23.87 -6.04 7.10
C ASN A 172 -24.16 -5.71 8.57
N GLU A 173 -23.12 -5.67 9.41
CA GLU A 173 -23.32 -5.26 10.80
C GLU A 173 -23.65 -3.77 10.87
N ASP A 174 -24.55 -3.46 11.79
CA ASP A 174 -24.84 -2.09 12.16
C ASP A 174 -23.69 -1.55 13.00
N ILE A 175 -22.92 -0.60 12.44
CA ILE A 175 -21.78 0.04 13.11
C ILE A 175 -22.19 0.60 14.47
N GLN A 176 -23.43 1.05 14.64
CA GLN A 176 -23.95 1.57 15.91
C GLN A 176 -23.91 0.52 17.04
N ASN A 177 -24.05 -0.76 16.69
CA ASN A 177 -24.10 -1.87 17.65
C ASN A 177 -22.73 -2.50 17.92
N ILE A 178 -21.69 -2.12 17.16
CA ILE A 178 -20.33 -2.60 17.42
C ILE A 178 -19.86 -2.07 18.77
N LYS A 179 -19.47 -3.00 19.66
CA LYS A 179 -18.98 -2.67 21.00
C LYS A 179 -17.56 -2.11 20.93
N SER A 180 -17.31 -1.08 21.73
CA SER A 180 -15.95 -0.60 21.99
C SER A 180 -15.10 -1.74 22.56
N GLY A 181 -13.86 -1.85 22.07
CA GLY A 181 -13.00 -2.96 22.41
C GLY A 181 -11.83 -3.10 21.45
N ILE A 182 -11.03 -4.13 21.69
CA ILE A 182 -9.89 -4.49 20.85
C ILE A 182 -10.05 -5.92 20.36
N VAL A 183 -9.67 -6.14 19.12
CA VAL A 183 -9.54 -7.46 18.51
C VAL A 183 -8.16 -7.54 17.88
N LYS A 184 -7.40 -8.61 18.18
CA LYS A 184 -6.10 -8.86 17.57
C LYS A 184 -6.11 -10.23 16.91
N LEU A 185 -6.12 -10.24 15.58
CA LEU A 185 -6.14 -11.44 14.77
C LEU A 185 -4.72 -11.80 14.34
N ARG A 186 -4.41 -13.09 14.31
CA ARG A 186 -3.13 -13.64 13.85
C ARG A 186 -3.38 -14.80 12.91
N PRO A 187 -2.48 -15.08 11.94
CA PRO A 187 -2.53 -16.33 11.22
C PRO A 187 -2.49 -17.53 12.17
N PRO A 188 -3.06 -18.69 11.80
CA PRO A 188 -3.01 -19.88 12.62
C PRO A 188 -1.57 -20.28 12.98
N LEU A 189 -1.33 -20.56 14.28
CA LEU A 189 0.01 -20.84 14.82
C LEU A 189 0.63 -22.15 14.28
N ASP A 190 -0.19 -23.04 13.74
CA ASP A 190 0.24 -24.30 13.13
C ASP A 190 0.85 -24.12 11.73
N LEU A 191 0.81 -22.91 11.17
CA LEU A 191 1.34 -22.64 9.84
C LEU A 191 2.83 -22.32 9.85
N GLU A 192 3.58 -23.03 9.02
CA GLU A 192 4.95 -22.66 8.66
C GLU A 192 5.02 -21.27 8.00
N SER A 193 6.17 -20.60 8.13
CA SER A 193 6.38 -19.24 7.61
C SER A 193 6.13 -19.11 6.10
N ARG A 194 6.34 -20.16 5.30
CA ARG A 194 6.04 -20.15 3.86
C ARG A 194 4.54 -20.06 3.59
N HIS A 195 3.71 -20.69 4.43
CA HIS A 195 2.26 -20.62 4.32
C HIS A 195 1.74 -19.24 4.74
N VAL A 196 2.31 -18.67 5.81
CA VAL A 196 1.99 -17.29 6.23
C VAL A 196 2.35 -16.28 5.13
N SER A 197 3.53 -16.42 4.52
CA SER A 197 3.92 -15.56 3.39
C SER A 197 2.94 -15.67 2.22
N PHE A 198 2.60 -16.89 1.81
CA PHE A 198 1.78 -17.10 0.61
C PHE A 198 0.28 -16.82 0.80
N PHE A 199 -0.29 -17.19 1.94
CA PHE A 199 -1.76 -17.11 2.17
C PHE A 199 -2.19 -15.93 3.05
N PHE A 200 -1.26 -15.30 3.77
CA PHE A 200 -1.52 -14.17 4.65
C PHE A 200 -0.69 -12.94 4.28
N ALA A 201 -0.02 -12.94 3.12
CA ALA A 201 0.81 -11.85 2.64
C ALA A 201 1.81 -11.35 3.68
N ASP A 202 2.47 -12.29 4.36
CA ASP A 202 3.40 -12.03 5.47
C ASP A 202 2.78 -11.22 6.61
N ALA A 203 1.47 -11.29 6.84
CA ALA A 203 0.84 -10.67 8.01
C ALA A 203 1.29 -11.38 9.29
N TYR A 204 1.80 -10.61 10.24
CA TYR A 204 2.03 -11.05 11.61
C TYR A 204 0.73 -10.95 12.42
N CYS A 205 0.04 -9.81 12.33
CA CYS A 205 -1.27 -9.62 12.93
C CYS A 205 -2.06 -8.48 12.28
N VAL A 206 -3.37 -8.47 12.51
CA VAL A 206 -4.23 -7.29 12.35
C VAL A 206 -4.79 -6.93 13.73
N ASP A 207 -4.40 -5.77 14.23
CA ASP A 207 -4.85 -5.21 15.51
C ASP A 207 -5.93 -4.17 15.22
N ILE A 208 -7.09 -4.29 15.85
CA ILE A 208 -8.29 -3.48 15.57
C ILE A 208 -8.83 -2.95 16.88
N LYS A 209 -9.26 -1.70 16.88
CA LYS A 209 -9.88 -1.05 18.02
C LYS A 209 -11.09 -0.24 17.59
N TRP A 210 -12.17 -0.41 18.36
CA TRP A 210 -13.29 0.51 18.37
C TRP A 210 -13.30 1.29 19.68
N SER A 211 -13.57 2.58 19.57
CA SER A 211 -13.86 3.46 20.70
C SER A 211 -15.01 4.38 20.34
N GLU A 212 -15.67 4.92 21.35
CA GLU A 212 -16.80 5.81 21.18
C GLU A 212 -16.65 7.02 22.11
N SER A 213 -16.80 8.22 21.55
CA SER A 213 -16.84 9.47 22.31
C SER A 213 -17.73 10.46 21.57
N ASP A 214 -18.54 11.21 22.31
CA ASP A 214 -19.32 12.35 21.79
C ASP A 214 -20.17 12.02 20.55
N GLY A 215 -20.78 10.83 20.53
CA GLY A 215 -21.63 10.38 19.41
C GLY A 215 -20.85 9.90 18.18
N ILE A 216 -19.53 9.79 18.27
CA ILE A 216 -18.64 9.32 17.19
C ILE A 216 -18.01 7.99 17.59
N LYS A 217 -18.16 6.98 16.74
CA LYS A 217 -17.40 5.73 16.85
C LYS A 217 -16.13 5.85 16.01
N SER A 218 -14.98 5.73 16.65
CA SER A 218 -13.68 5.69 15.98
C SER A 218 -13.21 4.25 15.82
N PHE A 219 -12.90 3.90 14.57
CA PHE A 219 -12.25 2.67 14.18
C PHE A 219 -10.76 2.92 13.95
N GLN A 220 -9.91 2.06 14.48
CA GLN A 220 -8.49 2.03 14.19
C GLN A 220 -8.10 0.60 13.83
N ALA A 221 -7.28 0.41 12.80
CA ALA A 221 -6.71 -0.89 12.46
C ALA A 221 -5.24 -0.76 12.08
N LEU A 222 -4.44 -1.76 12.43
CA LEU A 222 -3.01 -1.84 12.11
C LEU A 222 -2.66 -3.26 11.63
N GLU A 223 -2.29 -3.38 10.37
CA GLU A 223 -1.67 -4.58 9.81
C GLU A 223 -0.16 -4.51 9.99
N ILE A 224 0.37 -5.41 10.81
CA ILE A 224 1.81 -5.58 11.03
C ILE A 224 2.26 -6.78 10.20
N LYS A 225 3.33 -6.62 9.43
CA LYS A 225 3.96 -7.71 8.67
C LYS A 225 4.99 -8.46 9.51
N THR A 226 5.43 -9.64 9.08
CA THR A 226 6.53 -10.37 9.71
C THR A 226 7.85 -9.62 9.55
N GLU A 227 8.88 -10.01 10.30
CA GLU A 227 10.22 -9.41 10.25
C GLU A 227 10.93 -9.60 8.90
N LYS A 228 10.35 -10.36 7.98
CA LYS A 228 10.86 -10.50 6.61
C LYS A 228 10.59 -9.28 5.74
N ILE A 229 9.62 -8.46 6.13
CA ILE A 229 9.21 -7.28 5.37
C ILE A 229 9.81 -6.04 6.02
N SER A 230 10.83 -5.48 5.38
CA SER A 230 11.41 -4.20 5.72
C SER A 230 11.57 -3.33 4.48
N ILE A 231 11.69 -2.02 4.71
CA ILE A 231 11.98 -1.03 3.69
C ILE A 231 13.10 -0.11 4.17
N GLU A 232 13.86 0.45 3.24
CA GLU A 232 14.91 1.41 3.55
C GLU A 232 14.42 2.83 3.28
N ILE A 233 14.52 3.70 4.28
CA ILE A 233 14.21 5.12 4.19
C ILE A 233 15.40 5.90 4.72
N GLY A 234 16.07 6.69 3.87
CA GLY A 234 17.20 7.52 4.26
C GLY A 234 18.40 6.73 4.81
N GLY A 235 18.64 5.52 4.32
CA GLY A 235 19.75 4.65 4.77
C GLY A 235 19.44 3.85 6.05
N GLN A 236 18.21 3.92 6.57
CA GLN A 236 17.78 3.18 7.74
C GLN A 236 16.66 2.20 7.38
N SER A 237 16.74 0.97 7.92
CA SER A 237 15.72 -0.05 7.75
C SER A 237 14.56 0.17 8.72
N TYR A 238 13.33 0.04 8.21
CA TYR A 238 12.09 0.11 8.96
C TYR A 238 11.19 -1.07 8.64
N PHE A 239 10.37 -1.47 9.62
CA PHE A 239 9.28 -2.42 9.46
C PHE A 239 7.99 -1.64 9.22
N PRO A 240 7.44 -1.65 7.99
CA PRO A 240 6.25 -0.89 7.67
C PRO A 240 4.99 -1.61 8.14
N ALA A 241 4.02 -0.85 8.64
CA ALA A 241 2.69 -1.34 8.98
C ALA A 241 1.62 -0.46 8.34
N ARG A 242 0.55 -1.08 7.82
CA ARG A 242 -0.58 -0.35 7.25
C ARG A 242 -1.54 0.03 8.37
N TYR A 243 -1.81 1.32 8.53
CA TYR A 243 -2.72 1.86 9.52
C TYR A 243 -3.95 2.44 8.84
N LEU A 244 -5.13 2.15 9.37
CA LEU A 244 -6.39 2.76 8.99
C LEU A 244 -7.05 3.45 10.19
N HIS A 245 -7.70 4.57 9.94
CA HIS A 245 -8.55 5.25 10.89
C HIS A 245 -9.84 5.69 10.22
N ALA A 246 -10.97 5.51 10.90
CA ALA A 246 -12.27 5.99 10.43
C ALA A 246 -13.10 6.54 11.59
N GLU A 247 -13.93 7.54 11.29
CA GLU A 247 -14.89 8.11 12.23
C GLU A 247 -16.30 7.94 11.69
N PHE A 248 -17.12 7.19 12.42
CA PHE A 248 -18.53 6.97 12.13
C PHE A 248 -19.38 7.89 13.00
N ASP A 249 -20.20 8.72 12.36
CA ASP A 249 -21.14 9.61 13.03
C ASP A 249 -22.46 8.87 13.29
N LEU A 250 -22.79 8.68 14.58
CA LEU A 250 -24.00 7.93 14.97
C LEU A 250 -25.29 8.67 14.58
N ALA A 251 -25.27 10.00 14.50
CA ALA A 251 -26.44 10.78 14.14
C ALA A 251 -26.65 10.80 12.62
N ALA A 252 -25.57 10.96 11.85
CA ALA A 252 -25.63 10.95 10.39
C ALA A 252 -25.69 9.54 9.79
N ASN A 253 -25.35 8.51 10.58
CA ASN A 253 -25.30 7.11 10.18
C ASN A 253 -24.38 6.84 8.97
N CYS A 254 -23.22 7.50 8.96
CA CYS A 254 -22.20 7.32 7.93
C CYS A 254 -20.80 7.59 8.49
N PHE A 255 -19.78 7.10 7.80
CA PHE A 255 -18.42 7.55 8.05
C PHE A 255 -18.28 8.99 7.56
N ARG A 256 -17.71 9.87 8.38
CA ARG A 256 -17.43 11.28 8.02
C ARG A 256 -15.96 11.52 7.66
N HIS A 257 -15.11 10.60 8.08
CA HIS A 257 -13.67 10.64 7.88
C HIS A 257 -13.14 9.22 7.78
N PHE A 258 -12.25 8.99 6.81
CA PHE A 258 -11.54 7.73 6.64
C PHE A 258 -10.16 8.02 6.06
N ASP A 259 -9.10 7.61 6.74
CA ASP A 259 -7.74 7.80 6.26
C ASP A 259 -6.86 6.58 6.49
N GLY A 260 -5.77 6.54 5.75
CA GLY A 260 -4.77 5.50 5.85
C GLY A 260 -3.37 6.06 5.85
N ALA A 261 -2.49 5.40 6.59
CA ALA A 261 -1.10 5.76 6.73
C ALA A 261 -0.20 4.52 6.74
N ILE A 262 1.08 4.72 6.45
CA ILE A 262 2.11 3.74 6.74
C ILE A 262 2.84 4.20 7.99
N GLN A 263 2.85 3.34 9.01
CA GLN A 263 3.67 3.52 10.21
C GLN A 263 5.00 2.79 10.01
N TYR A 264 6.10 3.47 10.28
CA TYR A 264 7.44 2.92 10.16
C TYR A 264 8.03 2.71 11.54
N PHE A 265 8.25 1.44 11.88
CA PHE A 265 8.85 1.04 13.14
C PHE A 265 10.32 0.74 12.92
N THR A 266 11.18 1.25 13.81
CA THR A 266 12.53 0.69 13.97
C THR A 266 12.43 -0.75 14.47
N GLU A 267 13.53 -1.50 14.42
CA GLU A 267 13.55 -2.88 14.89
C GLU A 267 13.07 -3.02 16.35
N GLU A 268 13.59 -2.19 17.25
CA GLU A 268 13.18 -2.18 18.65
C GLU A 268 11.68 -1.90 18.80
N GLU A 269 11.20 -0.85 18.13
CA GLU A 269 9.78 -0.46 18.17
C GLU A 269 8.87 -1.54 17.58
N TYR A 270 9.30 -2.23 16.52
CA TYR A 270 8.56 -3.30 15.87
C TYR A 270 8.35 -4.48 16.82
N PHE A 271 9.42 -4.98 17.46
CA PHE A 271 9.31 -6.08 18.41
C PHE A 271 8.47 -5.72 19.63
N GLN A 272 8.51 -4.47 20.08
CA GLN A 272 7.62 -3.98 21.14
C GLN A 272 6.16 -3.89 20.68
N ARG A 273 5.90 -3.33 19.49
CA ARG A 273 4.54 -3.05 19.00
C ARG A 273 3.80 -4.31 18.54
N ARG A 274 4.50 -5.26 17.90
CA ARG A 274 3.86 -6.44 17.29
C ARG A 274 3.20 -7.36 18.31
N ASP A 275 3.71 -7.40 19.54
CA ASP A 275 3.17 -8.21 20.63
C ASP A 275 2.21 -7.43 21.54
N ALA A 276 2.31 -6.09 21.59
CA ALA A 276 1.36 -5.21 22.27
C ALA A 276 0.03 -5.00 21.52
N ASP A 277 -1.01 -4.56 22.22
CA ASP A 277 -2.27 -4.09 21.63
C ASP A 277 -2.42 -2.55 21.70
N PHE A 278 -3.48 -2.01 21.10
CA PHE A 278 -3.80 -0.58 21.17
C PHE A 278 -4.14 -0.04 22.59
N ASN A 279 -4.32 -0.90 23.60
CA ASN A 279 -4.54 -0.47 24.99
C ASN A 279 -3.22 -0.32 25.75
N MET A 280 -2.27 -1.24 25.53
CA MET A 280 -0.95 -1.20 26.18
C MET A 280 -0.13 0.03 25.78
N THR A 281 -0.39 0.57 24.59
CA THR A 281 0.25 1.81 24.13
C THR A 281 -0.21 3.04 24.90
N MET A 282 -1.34 3.05 25.61
CA MET A 282 -1.85 4.24 26.31
C MET A 282 -1.39 4.35 27.77
N LYS A 283 -0.93 3.25 28.38
CA LYS A 283 -0.66 3.16 29.83
C LYS A 283 0.82 2.98 30.18
N ASN A 284 1.70 2.78 29.20
CA ASN A 284 3.14 2.60 29.42
C ASN A 284 3.91 3.86 29.01
N HIS A 285 4.87 4.28 29.83
CA HIS A 285 5.81 5.37 29.52
C HIS A 285 6.69 5.10 28.29
N ALA A 286 6.75 3.84 27.82
CA ALA A 286 7.35 3.43 26.55
C ALA A 286 6.30 3.50 25.41
N HIS A 287 5.77 4.68 25.14
CA HIS A 287 4.92 4.90 23.98
C HIS A 287 5.75 4.71 22.71
N VAL A 288 5.52 3.62 21.98
CA VAL A 288 6.09 3.45 20.64
C VAL A 288 5.42 4.46 19.72
N LYS A 289 6.12 5.55 19.41
CA LYS A 289 5.65 6.60 18.51
C LYS A 289 6.36 6.44 17.17
N ALA A 290 5.89 5.49 16.38
CA ALA A 290 6.35 5.31 15.02
C ALA A 290 6.21 6.60 14.21
N SER A 291 7.19 6.85 13.34
CA SER A 291 7.00 7.82 12.28
C SER A 291 5.87 7.33 11.36
N SER A 292 5.06 8.24 10.85
CA SER A 292 3.87 7.90 10.08
C SER A 292 3.72 8.82 8.89
N SER A 293 3.49 8.25 7.71
CA SER A 293 3.16 8.99 6.50
C SER A 293 1.73 8.66 6.10
N LYS A 294 0.86 9.67 6.08
CA LYS A 294 -0.49 9.51 5.56
C LYS A 294 -0.42 9.32 4.05
N VAL A 295 -1.22 8.40 3.52
CA VAL A 295 -1.17 8.02 2.11
C VAL A 295 -2.48 8.30 1.38
N PHE A 296 -3.62 8.27 2.06
CA PHE A 296 -4.89 8.74 1.53
C PHE A 296 -5.76 9.32 2.65
N LYS A 297 -6.78 10.08 2.26
CA LYS A 297 -7.86 10.57 3.12
C LYS A 297 -9.14 10.75 2.31
N ILE A 298 -10.25 10.35 2.88
CA ILE A 298 -11.61 10.59 2.40
C ILE A 298 -12.34 11.32 3.53
N ASN A 299 -12.82 12.52 3.23
CA ASN A 299 -13.75 13.24 4.09
C ASN A 299 -15.12 13.27 3.42
N GLY A 300 -16.19 13.29 4.23
CA GLY A 300 -17.55 13.28 3.72
C GLY A 300 -18.27 11.96 3.94
N PRO A 301 -19.54 11.86 3.54
CA PRO A 301 -20.44 10.77 3.91
C PRO A 301 -20.11 9.48 3.15
N LEU A 302 -19.22 8.68 3.71
CA LEU A 302 -18.83 7.36 3.20
C LEU A 302 -19.76 6.29 3.78
N LYS A 303 -20.32 5.43 2.92
CA LYS A 303 -21.18 4.33 3.36
C LYS A 303 -20.35 3.20 3.95
N THR A 304 -20.98 2.40 4.81
CA THR A 304 -20.33 1.23 5.44
C THR A 304 -19.81 0.23 4.42
N GLU A 305 -20.57 -0.05 3.36
CA GLU A 305 -20.18 -0.97 2.28
C GLU A 305 -18.89 -0.51 1.58
N ASP A 306 -18.84 0.76 1.17
CA ASP A 306 -17.64 1.35 0.54
C ASP A 306 -16.43 1.36 1.49
N TRP A 307 -16.66 1.69 2.77
CA TRP A 307 -15.62 1.67 3.79
C TRP A 307 -15.01 0.28 3.99
N VAL A 308 -15.83 -0.77 4.07
CA VAL A 308 -15.37 -2.15 4.22
C VAL A 308 -14.58 -2.59 3.00
N GLU A 309 -15.08 -2.31 1.80
CA GLU A 309 -14.39 -2.64 0.56
C GLU A 309 -13.01 -1.98 0.51
N LEU A 310 -12.93 -0.68 0.82
CA LEU A 310 -11.65 0.03 0.89
C LEU A 310 -10.72 -0.54 1.98
N CYS A 311 -11.23 -0.94 3.15
CA CYS A 311 -10.44 -1.57 4.20
C CYS A 311 -9.81 -2.88 3.72
N CYS A 312 -10.61 -3.79 3.17
CA CYS A 312 -10.14 -5.08 2.64
C CYS A 312 -9.08 -4.89 1.56
N HIS A 313 -9.27 -3.91 0.67
CA HIS A 313 -8.32 -3.64 -0.40
C HIS A 313 -7.06 -2.93 0.07
N PHE A 314 -7.12 -2.07 1.09
CA PHE A 314 -5.90 -1.49 1.65
C PHE A 314 -4.99 -2.56 2.26
N TYR A 315 -5.59 -3.58 2.88
CA TYR A 315 -4.92 -4.76 3.42
C TYR A 315 -4.90 -5.94 2.43
N THR A 316 -4.73 -5.66 1.13
CA THR A 316 -4.75 -6.67 0.04
C THR A 316 -3.98 -7.94 0.41
N ALA A 317 -4.57 -9.09 0.08
CA ALA A 317 -4.05 -10.44 0.29
C ALA A 317 -3.95 -10.90 1.76
N ASN A 318 -4.51 -10.15 2.71
CA ASN A 318 -4.58 -10.55 4.12
C ASN A 318 -6.01 -11.00 4.52
N PRO A 319 -6.26 -12.32 4.66
CA PRO A 319 -7.57 -12.86 4.99
C PRO A 319 -8.02 -12.58 6.43
N LEU A 320 -7.13 -12.09 7.32
CA LEU A 320 -7.53 -11.69 8.68
C LEU A 320 -8.53 -10.54 8.67
N THR A 321 -8.50 -9.70 7.63
CA THR A 321 -9.48 -8.61 7.47
C THR A 321 -10.86 -9.15 7.10
N PHE A 322 -10.91 -10.23 6.32
CA PHE A 322 -12.17 -10.94 6.05
C PHE A 322 -12.69 -11.65 7.29
N GLU A 323 -11.80 -12.30 8.07
CA GLU A 323 -12.18 -12.91 9.35
C GLU A 323 -12.81 -11.87 10.27
N TYR A 324 -12.25 -10.66 10.31
CA TYR A 324 -12.80 -9.58 11.11
C TYR A 324 -14.23 -9.20 10.71
N PHE A 325 -14.47 -8.99 9.40
CA PHE A 325 -15.77 -8.51 8.92
C PHE A 325 -16.81 -9.63 8.80
N SER A 326 -16.42 -10.84 8.41
CA SER A 326 -17.36 -11.93 8.11
C SER A 326 -17.39 -13.05 9.16
N GLY A 327 -16.46 -13.03 10.12
CA GLY A 327 -16.30 -14.10 11.12
C GLY A 327 -15.62 -15.37 10.58
N GLU A 328 -15.31 -15.43 9.29
CA GLU A 328 -14.64 -16.57 8.65
C GLU A 328 -13.61 -16.13 7.59
N TYR A 329 -12.70 -17.03 7.23
CA TYR A 329 -11.82 -16.81 6.08
C TYR A 329 -12.57 -17.01 4.76
N PRO A 330 -12.09 -16.43 3.65
CA PRO A 330 -12.59 -16.79 2.33
C PRO A 330 -12.50 -18.30 2.09
N LYS A 331 -13.51 -18.88 1.43
CA LYS A 331 -13.61 -20.34 1.20
C LYS A 331 -12.32 -20.99 0.68
N HIS A 332 -11.67 -20.34 -0.29
CA HIS A 332 -10.42 -20.85 -0.88
C HIS A 332 -9.27 -20.92 0.15
N VAL A 333 -9.23 -20.01 1.13
CA VAL A 333 -8.25 -20.04 2.23
C VAL A 333 -8.58 -21.21 3.14
N VAL A 334 -9.84 -21.37 3.56
CA VAL A 334 -10.29 -22.49 4.42
C VAL A 334 -9.93 -23.84 3.79
N GLU A 335 -10.25 -24.03 2.52
CA GLU A 335 -9.93 -25.26 1.78
C GLU A 335 -8.42 -25.50 1.67
N THR A 336 -7.64 -24.45 1.47
CA THR A 336 -6.18 -24.57 1.35
C THR A 336 -5.53 -24.93 2.69
N LEU A 337 -5.98 -24.30 3.78
CA LEU A 337 -5.53 -24.64 5.14
C LEU A 337 -5.86 -26.10 5.48
N ALA A 338 -7.04 -26.58 5.11
CA ALA A 338 -7.40 -27.99 5.28
C ALA A 338 -6.45 -28.94 4.52
N LYS A 339 -6.08 -28.60 3.27
CA LYS A 339 -5.12 -29.39 2.49
C LYS A 339 -3.72 -29.40 3.11
N ILE A 340 -3.24 -28.26 3.59
CA ILE A 340 -1.93 -28.14 4.26
C ILE A 340 -1.89 -29.05 5.49
N ARG A 341 -2.91 -28.96 6.35
CA ARG A 341 -3.01 -29.76 7.58
C ARG A 341 -3.10 -31.26 7.29
N ASN A 342 -3.88 -31.66 6.29
CA ASN A 342 -3.98 -33.05 5.88
C ASN A 342 -2.65 -33.61 5.33
N HIS A 343 -1.84 -32.78 4.68
CA HIS A 343 -0.52 -33.20 4.20
C HIS A 343 0.48 -33.35 5.36
N ALA A 344 0.48 -32.41 6.31
CA ALA A 344 1.31 -32.51 7.51
C ALA A 344 0.99 -33.79 8.31
N SER A 345 -0.30 -34.08 8.53
CA SER A 345 -0.73 -35.28 9.26
C SER A 345 -0.34 -36.61 8.59
N LYS A 346 -0.13 -36.61 7.26
CA LYS A 346 0.33 -37.80 6.54
C LYS A 346 1.84 -38.02 6.68
N LEU A 347 2.61 -36.94 6.76
CA LEU A 347 4.05 -37.00 6.99
C LEU A 347 4.40 -37.40 8.42
N ASP A 348 3.57 -37.04 9.40
CA ASP A 348 3.76 -37.42 10.81
C ASP A 348 3.33 -38.87 11.11
N GLY A 349 2.63 -39.51 10.18
CA GLY A 349 2.12 -40.89 10.29
C GLY A 349 2.94 -41.97 9.58
N GLU A 350 4.00 -41.57 8.87
CA GLU A 350 5.06 -42.43 8.31
C GLU A 350 6.30 -42.38 9.21
#